data_AF-A0A6J0UB44-F1
#
_entry.id   AF-A0A6J0UB44-F1
#
_cell.length_a   1.000
_cell.length_b   1.000
_cell.length_c   1.000
_cell.angle_alpha   90.00
_cell.angle_beta   90.00
_cell.angle_gamma   90.00
#
_symmetry.space_group_name_H-M   'P 1'
#
loop_
_entity.id
_entity.type
_entity.pdbx_description
1 polymer ?
#
loop_
_entity_poly.entity_id
_entity_poly.type
_entity_poly.pdbx_seq_one_letter_code
_entity_poly.pdbx_strand_id
1 'polypeptide(L)'
;DSIPFAVIGSNTVVEANGRRFRGRIYPWGVVDVENPAHCDFVKLRTMLIRTHMQDLKDVTRETHYENYRAQCIQSMTRMVVKERNRNKLTRESGTDFPIPTIPTTPDVEAEKLIREKDEELRRMQEMLEKIQQQLGD
;
A
#
# COMPACT_ATOMS: atom_id res chain seq x y z
N ASP A 1 -8.95 -16.17 -23.51
CA ASP A 1 -7.93 -16.66 -22.57
C ASP A 1 -6.68 -17.14 -23.31
N SER A 2 -5.51 -16.58 -23.01
CA SER A 2 -4.22 -16.93 -23.66
C SER A 2 -3.01 -16.75 -22.73
N ILE A 3 -3.20 -16.82 -21.42
CA ILE A 3 -2.12 -16.80 -20.43
C ILE A 3 -2.06 -18.20 -19.79
N PRO A 4 -0.88 -18.84 -19.70
CA PRO A 4 0.47 -18.33 -20.00
C PRO A 4 0.77 -18.26 -21.51
N PHE A 5 1.59 -17.28 -21.93
CA PHE A 5 2.02 -17.13 -23.33
C PHE A 5 3.09 -18.16 -23.69
N ALA A 6 2.89 -18.93 -24.77
CA ALA A 6 3.91 -19.83 -25.30
C ALA A 6 4.85 -19.05 -26.23
N VAL A 7 6.03 -18.64 -25.73
CA VAL A 7 6.94 -17.75 -26.47
C VAL A 7 8.22 -18.43 -26.92
N ILE A 8 8.70 -18.02 -28.10
CA ILE A 8 9.98 -18.44 -28.65
C ILE A 8 10.83 -17.17 -28.84
N GLY A 9 12.06 -17.16 -28.32
CA GLY A 9 13.01 -16.07 -28.49
C GLY A 9 14.06 -16.38 -29.56
N SER A 10 14.45 -15.38 -30.34
CA SER A 10 15.64 -15.46 -31.21
C SER A 10 16.26 -14.08 -31.43
N ASN A 11 17.60 -14.04 -31.42
CA ASN A 11 18.38 -12.88 -31.84
C ASN A 11 18.90 -13.02 -33.28
N THR A 12 18.71 -14.19 -33.90
CA THR A 12 19.17 -14.48 -35.26
C THR A 12 18.15 -13.99 -36.27
N VAL A 13 18.62 -13.26 -37.28
CA VAL A 13 17.81 -12.86 -38.43
C VAL A 13 18.00 -13.90 -39.53
N VAL A 14 16.90 -14.43 -40.01
CA VAL A 14 16.83 -15.41 -41.11
C VAL A 14 16.16 -14.74 -42.30
N GLU A 15 16.62 -15.08 -43.49
CA GLU A 15 16.04 -14.62 -44.74
C GLU A 15 15.42 -15.83 -45.46
N ALA A 16 14.10 -15.85 -45.60
CA ALA A 16 13.39 -16.87 -46.37
C ALA A 16 12.21 -16.24 -47.11
N ASN A 17 11.87 -16.76 -48.29
CA ASN A 17 10.79 -16.26 -49.14
C ASN A 17 10.86 -14.74 -49.41
N GLY A 18 12.08 -14.18 -49.54
CA GLY A 18 12.32 -12.75 -49.76
C GLY A 18 12.03 -11.85 -48.56
N ARG A 19 11.68 -12.41 -47.38
CA ARG A 19 11.46 -11.66 -46.15
C ARG A 19 12.55 -11.98 -45.12
N ARG A 20 13.08 -10.93 -44.49
CA ARG A 20 13.92 -11.05 -43.29
C ARG A 20 13.06 -11.03 -42.04
N PHE A 21 13.21 -12.04 -41.19
CA PHE A 21 12.51 -12.15 -39.91
C PHE A 21 13.43 -12.72 -38.83
N ARG A 22 13.05 -12.55 -37.56
CA ARG A 22 13.79 -13.14 -36.44
C ARG A 22 13.30 -14.57 -36.24
N GLY A 23 14.20 -15.53 -36.26
CA GLY A 23 13.81 -16.93 -36.26
C GLY A 23 14.89 -17.88 -35.75
N ARG A 24 14.49 -19.13 -35.49
CA ARG A 24 15.40 -20.22 -35.12
C ARG A 24 15.44 -21.23 -36.27
N ILE A 25 16.65 -21.63 -36.67
CA ILE A 25 16.86 -22.62 -37.73
C ILE A 25 17.18 -23.96 -37.08
N TYR A 26 16.50 -25.00 -37.54
CA TYR A 26 16.75 -26.39 -37.21
C TYR A 26 16.91 -27.21 -38.49
N PRO A 27 17.54 -28.40 -38.43
CA PRO A 27 17.64 -29.28 -39.60
C PRO A 27 16.28 -29.67 -40.21
N TRP A 28 15.21 -29.67 -39.40
CA TRP A 28 13.84 -30.01 -39.81
C TRP A 28 12.97 -28.79 -40.17
N GLY A 29 13.49 -27.56 -40.07
CA GLY A 29 12.72 -26.38 -40.45
C GLY A 29 13.13 -25.09 -39.75
N VAL A 30 12.44 -24.01 -40.10
CA VAL A 30 12.68 -22.66 -39.56
C VAL A 30 11.45 -22.18 -38.80
N VAL A 31 11.68 -21.72 -37.59
CA VAL A 31 10.65 -21.13 -36.74
C VAL A 31 10.75 -19.61 -36.81
N ASP A 32 9.76 -18.97 -37.40
CA ASP A 32 9.55 -17.52 -37.33
C ASP A 32 8.95 -17.13 -35.97
N VAL A 33 9.64 -16.24 -35.23
CA VAL A 33 9.22 -15.75 -33.90
C VAL A 33 8.03 -14.78 -34.01
N GLU A 34 7.88 -14.07 -35.13
CA GLU A 34 6.77 -13.13 -35.30
C GLU A 34 5.51 -13.78 -35.87
N ASN A 35 5.56 -15.06 -36.24
CA ASN A 35 4.41 -15.79 -36.77
C ASN A 35 3.49 -16.27 -35.62
N PRO A 36 2.22 -15.81 -35.55
CA PRO A 36 1.27 -16.24 -34.52
C PRO A 36 0.93 -17.73 -34.55
N ALA A 37 1.17 -18.42 -35.67
CA ALA A 37 0.99 -19.87 -35.76
C ALA A 37 2.12 -20.66 -35.06
N HIS A 38 3.28 -20.03 -34.81
CA HIS A 38 4.41 -20.68 -34.17
C HIS A 38 4.51 -20.37 -32.68
N CYS A 39 4.21 -19.13 -32.27
CA CYS A 39 4.27 -18.73 -30.86
C CYS A 39 3.45 -17.47 -30.57
N ASP A 40 3.18 -17.23 -29.29
CA ASP A 40 2.41 -16.09 -28.78
C ASP A 40 3.25 -14.81 -28.60
N PHE A 41 4.46 -14.73 -29.18
CA PHE A 41 5.35 -13.58 -29.01
C PHE A 41 4.69 -12.25 -29.39
N VAL A 42 3.88 -12.23 -30.45
CA VAL A 42 3.16 -11.02 -30.88
C VAL A 42 2.14 -10.56 -29.83
N LYS A 43 1.47 -11.51 -29.14
CA LYS A 43 0.52 -11.22 -28.06
C LYS A 43 1.27 -10.67 -26.84
N LEU A 44 2.37 -11.32 -26.44
CA LEU A 44 3.21 -10.86 -25.33
C LEU A 44 3.74 -9.43 -25.59
N ARG A 45 4.31 -9.18 -26.78
CA ARG A 45 4.80 -7.85 -27.17
C ARG A 45 3.68 -6.82 -27.07
N THR A 46 2.52 -7.11 -27.64
CA THR A 46 1.38 -6.18 -27.62
C THR A 46 0.91 -5.88 -26.19
N MET A 47 0.87 -6.89 -25.32
CA MET A 47 0.52 -6.72 -23.92
C MET A 47 1.53 -5.81 -23.20
N LEU A 48 2.83 -6.11 -23.30
CA LEU A 48 3.88 -5.39 -22.57
C LEU A 48 4.10 -3.96 -23.06
N ILE A 49 4.17 -3.74 -24.38
CA ILE A 49 4.65 -2.46 -24.94
C ILE A 49 3.58 -1.59 -25.58
N ARG A 50 2.40 -2.11 -25.92
CA ARG A 50 1.37 -1.34 -26.63
C ARG A 50 0.15 -1.03 -25.79
N THR A 51 -0.33 -2.00 -25.02
CA THR A 51 -1.65 -1.93 -24.40
C THR A 51 -1.58 -1.72 -22.89
N HIS A 52 -0.81 -2.54 -22.16
CA HIS A 52 -0.88 -2.59 -20.69
C HIS A 52 0.36 -1.99 -20.00
N MET A 53 1.22 -1.27 -20.73
CA MET A 53 2.45 -0.70 -20.15
C MET A 53 2.16 0.26 -18.99
N GLN A 54 1.14 1.11 -19.15
CA GLN A 54 0.78 2.11 -18.15
C GLN A 54 0.18 1.44 -16.91
N ASP A 55 -0.78 0.53 -17.10
CA ASP A 55 -1.37 -0.27 -16.02
C ASP A 55 -0.32 -1.05 -15.22
N LEU A 56 0.66 -1.67 -15.90
CA LEU A 56 1.77 -2.37 -15.23
C LEU A 56 2.60 -1.43 -14.34
N LYS A 57 2.83 -0.19 -14.79
CA LYS A 57 3.53 0.82 -13.97
C LYS A 57 2.68 1.26 -12.79
N ASP A 58 1.39 1.46 -13.00
CA ASP A 58 0.47 1.95 -11.97
C ASP A 58 0.29 0.89 -10.87
N VAL A 59 0.08 -0.39 -11.22
CA VAL A 59 0.06 -1.49 -10.24
C VAL A 59 1.39 -1.59 -9.49
N THR A 60 2.52 -1.42 -10.19
CA THR A 60 3.84 -1.44 -9.54
C THR A 60 3.99 -0.30 -8.54
N ARG A 61 3.51 0.90 -8.86
CA ARG A 61 3.60 2.06 -7.99
C ARG A 61 2.62 1.97 -6.82
N GLU A 62 1.34 1.81 -7.13
CA GLU A 62 0.24 1.95 -6.16
C GLU A 62 0.12 0.73 -5.25
N THR A 63 0.52 -0.45 -5.73
CA THR A 63 0.46 -1.68 -4.93
C THR A 63 1.85 -2.09 -4.47
N HIS A 64 2.75 -2.46 -5.39
CA HIS A 64 4.02 -3.09 -4.99
C HIS A 64 4.93 -2.13 -4.22
N TYR A 65 5.10 -0.90 -4.71
CA TYR A 65 5.93 0.11 -4.05
C TYR A 65 5.28 0.63 -2.76
N GLU A 66 4.00 1.00 -2.76
CA GLU A 66 3.36 1.51 -1.53
C GLU A 66 3.28 0.43 -0.43
N ASN A 67 3.05 -0.84 -0.78
CA ASN A 67 3.11 -1.93 0.20
C ASN A 67 4.50 -2.06 0.83
N TYR A 68 5.56 -2.02 0.02
CA TYR A 68 6.93 -2.02 0.52
C TYR A 68 7.22 -0.78 1.38
N ARG A 69 6.81 0.41 0.92
CA ARG A 69 6.99 1.67 1.64
C ARG A 69 6.32 1.64 3.02
N ALA A 70 5.09 1.16 3.10
CA ALA A 70 4.37 1.01 4.37
C ALA A 70 5.10 0.04 5.32
N GLN A 71 5.59 -1.10 4.81
CA GLN A 71 6.37 -2.06 5.61
C GLN A 71 7.67 -1.45 6.15
N CYS A 72 8.39 -0.69 5.33
CA CYS A 72 9.61 0.00 5.76
C CYS A 72 9.32 1.00 6.88
N ILE A 73 8.29 1.83 6.72
CA ILE A 73 7.89 2.81 7.73
C ILE A 73 7.51 2.10 9.02
N GLN A 74 6.67 1.06 8.96
CA GLN A 74 6.27 0.29 10.15
C GLN A 74 7.45 -0.32 10.88
N SER A 75 8.43 -0.89 10.15
CA SER A 75 9.65 -1.43 10.74
C SER A 75 10.45 -0.35 11.47
N MET A 76 10.63 0.81 10.84
CA MET A 76 11.33 1.94 11.44
C MET A 76 10.61 2.48 12.67
N THR A 77 9.27 2.62 12.61
CA THR A 77 8.45 3.02 13.76
C THR A 77 8.59 2.03 14.92
N ARG A 78 8.56 0.72 14.64
CA ARG A 78 8.76 -0.32 15.68
C ARG A 78 10.14 -0.21 16.32
N MET A 79 11.19 0.07 15.56
CA MET A 79 12.54 0.29 16.10
C MET A 79 12.59 1.52 17.02
N VAL A 80 12.04 2.65 16.59
CA VAL A 80 11.98 3.89 17.39
C VAL A 80 11.17 3.70 18.67
N VAL A 81 10.04 2.99 18.60
CA VAL A 81 9.23 2.69 19.80
C VAL A 81 9.99 1.77 20.76
N LYS A 82 10.68 0.75 20.26
CA LYS A 82 11.49 -0.15 21.08
C LYS A 82 12.65 0.59 21.77
N GLU A 83 13.31 1.50 21.07
CA GLU A 83 14.38 2.33 21.63
C GLU A 83 13.86 3.30 22.70
N ARG A 84 12.69 3.92 22.47
CA ARG A 84 12.02 4.75 23.48
C ARG A 84 11.57 3.96 24.70
N ASN A 85 11.03 2.75 24.54
CA ASN A 85 10.66 1.90 25.68
C ASN A 85 11.88 1.48 26.48
N ARG A 86 13.02 1.24 25.82
CA ARG A 86 14.29 0.99 26.50
C ARG A 86 14.76 2.21 27.29
N ASN A 87 14.60 3.41 26.76
CA ASN A 87 14.97 4.66 27.44
C ASN A 87 13.98 5.10 28.53
N LYS A 88 12.69 4.76 28.41
CA LYS A 88 11.67 4.99 29.45
C LYS A 88 11.88 4.12 30.68
N LEU A 89 12.49 2.93 30.54
CA LEU A 89 12.92 2.13 31.69
C LEU A 89 14.10 2.74 32.47
N THR A 90 14.72 3.79 31.92
CA THR A 90 15.92 4.42 32.51
C THR A 90 15.75 5.89 32.87
N ARG A 91 14.59 6.53 32.62
CA ARG A 91 14.46 7.97 32.81
C ARG A 91 13.09 8.41 33.32
N GLU A 92 12.96 8.35 34.64
CA GLU A 92 12.19 9.31 35.44
C GLU A 92 12.78 10.73 35.27
N SER A 93 12.61 11.38 34.12
CA SER A 93 12.83 12.84 34.00
C SER A 93 12.29 13.37 32.68
N GLY A 94 11.34 14.30 32.80
CA GLY A 94 10.63 14.94 31.70
C GLY A 94 11.49 15.84 30.81
N THR A 95 11.00 16.07 29.60
CA THR A 95 10.75 17.40 29.02
C THR A 95 10.09 17.28 27.64
N ASP A 96 9.22 18.26 27.38
CA ASP A 96 8.39 18.58 26.23
C ASP A 96 9.04 18.46 24.85
N PHE A 97 8.39 17.74 23.92
CA PHE A 97 8.40 18.03 22.48
C PHE A 97 7.12 17.43 21.83
N PRO A 98 6.18 18.24 21.30
CA PRO A 98 4.95 17.73 20.73
C PRO A 98 5.08 17.50 19.22
N ILE A 99 4.90 16.25 18.77
CA ILE A 99 4.49 15.93 17.40
C ILE A 99 3.14 15.22 17.48
N PRO A 100 2.14 15.54 16.64
CA PRO A 100 0.77 15.05 16.77
C PRO A 100 0.73 13.53 16.62
N THR A 101 0.63 12.84 17.74
CA THR A 101 0.25 11.44 17.82
C THR A 101 -1.24 11.34 17.51
N ILE A 102 -1.60 10.68 16.41
CA ILE A 102 -2.94 10.09 16.28
C ILE A 102 -3.01 9.02 17.39
N PRO A 103 -3.87 9.16 18.42
CA PRO A 103 -3.92 8.22 19.53
C PRO A 103 -4.61 6.95 19.03
N THR A 104 -3.87 5.87 18.81
CA THR A 104 -4.44 4.54 18.53
C THR A 104 -4.92 3.80 19.79
N THR A 105 -4.93 4.48 20.93
CA THR A 105 -5.57 4.03 22.17
C THR A 105 -6.10 5.27 22.89
N PRO A 106 -7.40 5.37 23.22
CA PRO A 106 -7.85 6.39 24.14
C PRO A 106 -7.11 6.16 25.46
N ASP A 107 -6.40 7.19 25.91
CA ASP A 107 -5.70 7.17 27.19
C ASP A 107 -6.74 6.86 28.28
N VAL A 108 -6.54 5.80 29.06
CA VAL A 108 -7.53 5.33 30.06
C VAL A 108 -7.82 6.44 31.09
N GLU A 109 -6.86 7.32 31.32
CA GLU A 109 -7.04 8.54 32.12
C GLU A 109 -7.97 9.56 31.44
N ALA A 110 -7.88 9.72 30.12
CA ALA A 110 -8.78 10.61 29.37
C ALA A 110 -10.23 10.11 29.40
N GLU A 111 -10.45 8.79 29.28
CA GLU A 111 -11.80 8.22 29.42
C GLU A 111 -12.37 8.41 30.83
N LYS A 112 -11.54 8.25 31.86
CA LYS A 112 -11.95 8.48 33.25
C LYS A 112 -12.34 9.94 33.49
N LEU A 113 -11.56 10.88 32.95
CA LEU A 113 -11.79 12.31 33.12
C LEU A 113 -13.03 12.80 32.36
N ILE A 114 -13.28 12.27 31.15
CA ILE A 114 -14.50 12.55 30.37
C ILE A 114 -15.73 12.12 31.17
N ARG A 115 -15.69 10.93 31.78
CA ARG A 115 -16.80 10.40 32.55
C ARG A 115 -17.11 11.23 33.80
N GLU A 116 -16.09 11.70 34.50
CA GLU A 116 -16.27 12.57 35.67
C GLU A 116 -16.87 13.93 35.27
N LYS A 117 -16.42 14.50 34.16
CA LYS A 117 -16.95 15.76 33.62
C LYS A 117 -18.40 15.64 33.16
N ASP A 118 -18.78 14.52 32.55
CA ASP A 118 -20.16 14.24 32.15
C ASP A 118 -21.09 14.09 33.37
N GLU A 119 -20.62 13.51 34.47
CA GLU A 119 -21.39 13.42 35.73
C GLU A 119 -21.55 14.79 36.40
N GLU A 120 -20.53 15.64 36.32
CA GLU A 120 -20.56 17.01 36.84
C GLU A 120 -21.54 17.90 36.05
N LEU A 121 -21.50 17.81 34.72
CA LEU A 121 -22.44 18.50 33.83
C LEU A 121 -23.89 18.09 34.09
N ARG A 122 -24.15 16.79 34.30
CA ARG A 122 -25.48 16.28 34.60
C ARG A 122 -26.03 16.85 35.91
N ARG A 123 -25.19 16.90 36.96
CA ARG A 123 -25.56 17.51 38.24
C ARG A 123 -25.87 19.01 38.12
N MET A 124 -25.10 19.72 37.30
CA MET A 124 -25.34 21.15 37.07
C MET A 124 -26.63 21.41 36.29
N GLN A 125 -26.94 20.58 35.30
CA GLN A 125 -28.20 20.65 34.54
C GLN A 125 -29.42 20.44 35.45
N GLU A 126 -29.39 19.44 36.32
CA GLU A 126 -30.46 19.19 37.29
C GLU A 126 -30.64 20.37 38.27
N MET A 127 -29.54 21.01 38.67
CA MET A 127 -29.60 22.18 39.55
C MET A 127 -30.18 23.40 38.84
N LEU A 128 -29.81 23.63 37.57
CA LEU A 128 -30.39 24.68 36.74
C LEU A 128 -31.89 24.48 36.51
N GLU A 129 -32.33 23.24 36.24
CA GLU A 129 -33.75 22.92 36.12
C GLU A 129 -34.52 23.19 37.41
N LYS A 130 -33.96 22.81 38.56
CA LYS A 130 -34.58 23.13 39.86
C LYS A 130 -34.68 24.62 40.12
N ILE A 131 -33.67 25.39 39.76
CA ILE A 131 -33.69 26.86 39.90
C ILE A 131 -34.73 27.46 38.95
N GLN A 132 -34.84 26.98 37.70
CA GLN A 132 -35.86 27.43 36.76
C GLN A 132 -37.28 27.09 37.21
N GLN A 133 -37.51 25.92 37.84
CA GLN A 133 -38.79 25.57 38.44
C GLN A 133 -39.16 26.48 39.62
N GLN A 134 -38.19 26.85 40.48
CA GLN A 134 -38.45 27.78 41.59
C GLN A 134 -38.73 29.22 41.18
N LEU A 135 -38.36 29.61 39.95
CA LEU A 135 -38.68 30.90 39.35
C LEU A 135 -39.96 30.87 38.48
N GLY A 136 -40.53 29.68 38.25
CA GLY A 136 -41.71 29.46 37.42
C GLY A 136 -43.04 29.31 38.17
N ASP A 137 -43.00 29.33 39.51
CA ASP A 137 -44.15 29.45 40.43
C ASP A 137 -44.17 30.85 41.08
#